data_AF-A0A9P1EYF1-F1
#
_entry.id   AF-A0A9P1EYF1-F1
#
_cell.length_a   1.000
_cell.length_b   1.000
_cell.length_c   1.000
_cell.angle_alpha   90.00
_cell.angle_beta   90.00
_cell.angle_gamma   90.00
#
_symmetry.space_group_name_H-M   'P 1'
#
loop_
_entity.id
_entity.type
_entity.pdbx_description
1 polymer ?
#
loop_
_entity_poly.entity_id
_entity_poly.type
_entity_poly.pdbx_seq_one_letter_code
_entity_poly.pdbx_strand_id
1 'polypeptide(L)'
;MAESPSNRQTIRLVGQHQMPPISVEDVIGEAEGGTENDYVDERAKRLIGELQKHWLTDYHNSREKSLVELTEKLHQEFLADQQKIRSELLQQFKEELEQTRSDLELKYREQLKLEGTKMTEKHRRELSDSKKKQWCCQCENEAIYHCCWNTAYCSVECQQNHWQNHRRTCRRKKVNTHGIIPGQ
;
A
#
# COMPACT_ATOMS: atom_id res chain seq x y z
N MET A 1 -2.57 -19.27 3.48
CA MET A 1 -2.93 -19.36 2.05
C MET A 1 -2.30 -20.63 1.53
N ALA A 2 -3.14 -21.57 1.09
CA ALA A 2 -2.75 -22.92 0.70
C ALA A 2 -2.01 -22.91 -0.64
N GLU A 3 -0.87 -23.60 -0.72
CA GLU A 3 -0.14 -23.81 -1.98
C GLU A 3 -1.03 -24.59 -2.96
N SER A 4 -1.23 -24.03 -4.16
CA SER A 4 -2.06 -24.63 -5.20
C SER A 4 -1.47 -25.96 -5.71
N PRO A 5 -2.29 -27.01 -5.92
CA PRO A 5 -1.81 -28.37 -6.23
C PRO A 5 -1.22 -28.54 -7.65
N SER A 6 -1.17 -27.47 -8.45
CA SER A 6 -0.81 -27.54 -9.88
C SER A 6 0.68 -27.77 -10.15
N ASN A 7 1.58 -27.46 -9.20
CA ASN A 7 3.02 -27.51 -9.45
C ASN A 7 3.66 -28.90 -9.25
N ARG A 8 2.89 -29.88 -8.76
CA ARG A 8 3.34 -31.27 -8.61
C ARG A 8 3.30 -32.07 -9.92
N GLN A 9 2.67 -31.55 -10.95
CA GLN A 9 2.40 -32.29 -12.19
C GLN A 9 3.47 -32.09 -13.27
N THR A 10 4.23 -31.00 -13.22
CA THR A 10 5.22 -30.67 -14.27
C THR A 10 6.51 -31.49 -14.17
N ILE A 11 6.85 -32.03 -12.98
CA ILE A 11 8.08 -32.81 -12.74
C ILE A 11 7.90 -34.31 -13.07
N ARG A 12 6.73 -34.75 -13.55
CA ARG A 12 6.48 -36.17 -13.86
C ARG A 12 6.64 -36.57 -15.33
N LEU A 13 6.99 -35.65 -16.22
CA LEU A 13 7.03 -35.95 -17.67
C LEU A 13 8.41 -36.25 -18.24
N VAL A 14 9.50 -36.02 -17.50
CA VAL A 14 10.87 -36.32 -18.00
C VAL A 14 11.30 -37.77 -17.72
N GLY A 15 10.47 -38.56 -17.02
CA GLY A 15 10.83 -39.89 -16.53
C GLY A 15 10.49 -41.08 -17.45
N GLN A 16 10.06 -40.87 -18.71
CA GLN A 16 9.52 -41.97 -19.54
C GLN A 16 10.07 -42.10 -20.96
N HIS A 17 11.13 -41.38 -21.34
CA HIS A 17 11.82 -41.65 -22.60
C HIS A 17 13.16 -42.31 -22.33
N GLN A 18 13.11 -43.60 -22.02
CA GLN A 18 14.27 -44.48 -22.11
C GLN A 18 14.54 -44.69 -23.61
N MET A 19 15.56 -44.01 -24.15
CA MET A 19 16.02 -44.31 -25.51
C MET A 19 16.60 -45.73 -25.52
N PRO A 20 16.35 -46.53 -26.59
CA PRO A 20 16.74 -47.91 -26.63
C PRO A 20 18.28 -48.04 -26.58
N PRO A 21 18.82 -49.08 -25.92
CA PRO A 21 20.23 -49.40 -26.03
C PRO A 21 20.53 -49.79 -27.48
N ILE A 22 21.65 -49.29 -28.02
CA ILE A 22 22.15 -49.76 -29.31
C ILE A 22 22.63 -51.20 -29.08
N SER A 23 21.94 -52.17 -29.70
CA SER A 23 22.26 -53.60 -29.65
C SER A 23 23.59 -53.90 -30.34
N VAL A 24 24.36 -54.82 -29.75
CA VAL A 24 25.72 -55.18 -30.16
C VAL A 24 25.76 -56.15 -31.34
N GLU A 25 24.60 -56.63 -31.81
CA GLU A 25 24.52 -57.69 -32.81
C GLU A 25 24.70 -57.24 -34.28
N ASP A 26 24.74 -55.93 -34.60
CA ASP A 26 24.63 -55.47 -36.00
C ASP A 26 25.96 -55.27 -36.78
N VAL A 27 27.14 -55.58 -36.23
CA VAL A 27 28.42 -55.17 -36.88
C VAL A 27 29.40 -56.30 -37.23
N ILE A 28 29.15 -57.57 -36.90
CA ILE A 28 30.10 -58.65 -37.26
C ILE A 28 29.39 -59.73 -38.08
N GLY A 29 29.55 -59.63 -39.40
CA GLY A 29 29.21 -60.71 -40.34
C GLY A 29 30.12 -61.91 -40.10
N GLU A 30 29.51 -63.10 -40.06
CA GLU A 30 30.21 -64.37 -39.85
C GLU A 30 31.17 -64.67 -41.01
N ALA A 31 32.44 -64.97 -40.67
CA ALA A 31 33.41 -65.54 -41.60
C ALA A 31 34.06 -66.76 -40.94
N GLU A 32 33.77 -67.94 -41.48
CA GLU A 32 34.36 -69.23 -41.06
C GLU A 32 35.78 -69.40 -41.61
N GLY A 33 36.71 -69.86 -40.78
CA GLY A 33 38.02 -70.36 -41.21
C GLY A 33 39.09 -70.34 -40.12
N GLY A 34 39.32 -71.47 -39.45
CA GLY A 34 40.34 -71.61 -38.39
C GLY A 34 41.74 -71.96 -38.91
N THR A 35 42.78 -71.43 -38.25
CA THR A 35 44.11 -72.06 -37.98
C THR A 35 44.94 -71.10 -37.11
N GLU A 36 45.52 -71.61 -35.99
CA GLU A 36 46.59 -71.12 -35.07
C GLU A 36 46.84 -69.60 -34.78
N ASN A 37 46.06 -68.68 -35.35
CA ASN A 37 46.06 -67.23 -35.12
C ASN A 37 44.89 -66.78 -34.21
N ASP A 38 44.10 -67.74 -33.75
CA ASP A 38 42.83 -67.55 -33.02
C ASP A 38 43.02 -66.95 -31.62
N TYR A 39 44.18 -67.18 -30.99
CA TYR A 39 44.47 -66.67 -29.64
C TYR A 39 44.87 -65.18 -29.62
N VAL A 40 45.54 -64.70 -30.68
CA VAL A 40 45.88 -63.29 -30.86
C VAL A 40 44.62 -62.49 -31.21
N ASP A 41 43.72 -63.10 -31.98
CA ASP A 41 42.40 -62.56 -32.32
C ASP A 41 41.49 -62.42 -31.08
N GLU A 42 41.41 -63.45 -30.23
CA GLU A 42 40.62 -63.39 -28.98
C GLU A 42 41.13 -62.35 -27.96
N ARG A 43 42.44 -62.15 -27.88
CA ARG A 43 43.01 -61.10 -27.03
C ARG A 43 42.71 -59.71 -27.59
N ALA A 44 42.85 -59.53 -28.90
CA ALA A 44 42.53 -58.27 -29.56
C ALA A 44 41.03 -57.94 -29.43
N LYS A 45 40.14 -58.91 -29.65
CA LYS A 45 38.69 -58.79 -29.44
C LYS A 45 38.34 -58.39 -28.01
N ARG A 46 38.98 -58.98 -27.00
CA ARG A 46 38.78 -58.58 -25.59
C ARG A 46 39.20 -57.15 -25.32
N LEU A 47 40.38 -56.74 -25.79
CA LEU A 47 40.87 -55.36 -25.62
C LEU A 47 39.96 -54.34 -26.33
N ILE A 48 39.49 -54.67 -27.53
CA ILE A 48 38.53 -53.84 -28.27
C ILE A 48 37.18 -53.77 -27.53
N GLY A 49 36.68 -54.90 -27.01
CA GLY A 49 35.45 -54.95 -26.23
C GLY A 49 35.54 -54.22 -24.89
N GLU A 50 36.69 -54.27 -24.20
CA GLU A 50 36.96 -53.50 -22.98
C GLU A 50 37.01 -52.00 -23.26
N LEU A 51 37.70 -51.60 -24.33
CA LEU A 51 37.74 -50.21 -24.77
C LEU A 51 36.33 -49.71 -25.12
N GLN A 52 35.57 -50.50 -25.89
CA GLN A 52 34.19 -50.14 -26.26
C GLN A 52 33.28 -50.00 -25.03
N LYS A 53 33.38 -50.90 -24.05
CA LYS A 53 32.63 -50.80 -22.78
C LYS A 53 33.02 -49.55 -21.99
N HIS A 54 34.31 -49.25 -21.91
CA HIS A 54 34.80 -48.05 -21.22
C HIS A 54 34.28 -46.78 -21.89
N TRP A 55 34.40 -46.66 -23.22
CA TRP A 55 33.90 -45.52 -23.98
C TRP A 55 32.38 -45.33 -23.84
N LEU A 56 31.60 -46.41 -23.90
CA LEU A 56 30.14 -46.34 -23.72
C LEU A 56 29.77 -45.89 -22.31
N THR A 57 30.48 -46.38 -21.30
CA THR A 57 30.28 -46.00 -19.89
C THR A 57 30.63 -44.52 -19.68
N ASP A 58 31.76 -44.07 -20.21
CA ASP A 58 32.21 -42.68 -20.08
C ASP A 58 31.27 -41.72 -20.81
N TYR A 59 30.81 -42.09 -22.01
CA TYR A 59 29.82 -41.32 -22.75
C TYR A 59 28.50 -41.23 -21.98
N HIS A 60 28.01 -42.34 -21.44
CA HIS A 60 26.79 -42.36 -20.62
C HIS A 60 26.93 -41.44 -19.40
N ASN A 61 28.02 -41.58 -18.65
CA ASN A 61 28.29 -40.78 -17.46
C ASN A 61 28.43 -39.28 -17.78
N SER A 62 29.14 -38.95 -18.86
CA SER A 62 29.30 -37.56 -19.32
C SER A 62 27.96 -36.94 -19.74
N ARG A 63 27.13 -37.70 -20.47
CA ARG A 63 25.79 -37.27 -20.87
C ARG A 63 24.88 -37.05 -19.66
N GLU A 64 24.85 -38.00 -18.73
CA GLU A 64 24.03 -37.90 -17.51
C GLU A 64 24.46 -36.72 -16.65
N LYS A 65 25.77 -36.54 -16.44
CA LYS A 65 26.32 -35.38 -15.73
C LYS A 65 25.90 -34.06 -16.37
N SER A 66 26.01 -33.95 -17.70
CA SER A 66 25.62 -32.74 -18.43
C SER A 66 24.11 -32.43 -18.28
N LEU A 67 23.27 -33.47 -18.28
CA LEU A 67 21.82 -33.32 -18.10
C LEU A 67 21.46 -32.86 -16.68
N VAL A 68 22.13 -33.42 -15.66
CA VAL A 68 21.93 -33.02 -14.26
C VAL A 68 22.37 -31.57 -14.06
N GLU A 69 23.57 -31.20 -14.53
CA GLU A 69 24.10 -29.84 -14.42
C GLU A 69 23.19 -28.81 -15.10
N LEU A 70 22.70 -29.11 -16.31
CA LEU A 70 21.78 -28.22 -17.02
C LEU A 70 20.43 -28.09 -16.28
N THR A 71 19.89 -29.20 -15.77
CA THR A 71 18.62 -29.19 -15.04
C THR A 71 18.74 -28.42 -13.73
N GLU A 72 19.84 -28.62 -12.99
CA GLU A 72 20.11 -27.89 -11.76
C GLU A 72 20.26 -26.39 -12.02
N LYS A 73 21.02 -26.01 -13.06
CA LYS A 73 21.18 -24.61 -13.45
C LYS A 73 19.83 -23.96 -13.78
N LEU A 74 19.01 -24.62 -14.59
CA LEU A 74 17.69 -24.09 -14.97
C LEU A 74 16.78 -23.97 -13.75
N HIS A 75 16.83 -24.93 -12.82
CA HIS A 75 16.07 -24.86 -11.58
C HIS A 75 16.50 -23.70 -10.68
N GLN A 76 17.81 -23.49 -10.54
CA GLN A 76 18.37 -22.38 -9.76
C GLN A 76 17.98 -21.02 -10.37
N GLU A 77 18.07 -20.87 -11.70
CA GLU A 77 17.64 -19.67 -12.42
C GLU A 77 16.14 -19.40 -12.20
N PHE A 78 15.29 -20.42 -12.34
CA PHE A 78 13.85 -20.30 -12.10
C PHE A 78 13.53 -19.83 -10.66
N LEU A 79 14.19 -20.41 -9.65
CA LEU A 79 13.97 -20.01 -8.27
C LEU A 79 14.45 -18.58 -7.99
N ALA A 80 15.58 -18.18 -8.57
CA ALA A 80 16.10 -16.83 -8.47
C ALA A 80 15.14 -15.82 -9.10
N ASP A 81 14.60 -16.12 -10.28
CA ASP A 81 13.64 -15.27 -10.98
C ASP A 81 12.32 -15.16 -10.19
N GLN A 82 11.80 -16.26 -9.66
CA GLN A 82 10.61 -16.24 -8.80
C GLN A 82 10.83 -15.36 -7.57
N GLN A 83 11.98 -15.49 -6.91
CA GLN A 83 12.31 -14.68 -5.74
C GLN A 83 12.44 -13.20 -6.10
N LYS A 84 13.07 -12.90 -7.25
CA LYS A 84 13.21 -11.52 -7.75
C LYS A 84 11.86 -10.89 -8.03
N ILE A 85 10.99 -11.56 -8.80
CA ILE A 85 9.63 -11.08 -9.11
C ILE A 85 8.85 -10.83 -7.82
N ARG A 86 8.93 -11.75 -6.85
CA ARG A 86 8.27 -11.59 -5.55
C ARG A 86 8.77 -10.36 -4.80
N SER A 87 10.08 -10.16 -4.74
CA SER A 87 10.70 -9.02 -4.06
C SER A 87 10.33 -7.69 -4.73
N GLU A 88 10.36 -7.64 -6.07
CA GLU A 88 9.98 -6.45 -6.85
C GLU A 88 8.50 -6.08 -6.62
N LEU A 89 7.60 -7.07 -6.68
CA LEU A 89 6.18 -6.84 -6.45
C LEU A 89 5.88 -6.33 -5.02
N LEU A 90 6.54 -6.90 -4.01
CA LEU A 90 6.40 -6.44 -2.63
C LEU A 90 6.92 -5.02 -2.44
N GLN A 91 8.03 -4.68 -3.10
CA GLN A 91 8.59 -3.34 -3.05
C GLN A 91 7.65 -2.32 -3.72
N GLN A 92 7.11 -2.64 -4.90
CA GLN A 92 6.13 -1.80 -5.59
C GLN A 92 4.90 -1.54 -4.72
N PHE A 93 4.29 -2.58 -4.14
CA PHE A 93 3.14 -2.39 -3.26
C PHE A 93 3.46 -1.54 -2.04
N LYS A 94 4.66 -1.69 -1.46
CA LYS A 94 5.10 -0.87 -0.32
C LYS A 94 5.22 0.60 -0.72
N GLU A 95 5.80 0.89 -1.88
CA GLU A 95 5.96 2.25 -2.41
C GLU A 95 4.60 2.90 -2.71
N GLU A 96 3.69 2.16 -3.34
CA GLU A 96 2.33 2.65 -3.62
C GLU A 96 1.53 2.96 -2.35
N LEU A 97 1.63 2.11 -1.33
CA LEU A 97 0.99 2.35 -0.03
C LEU A 97 1.57 3.59 0.66
N GLU A 98 2.89 3.75 0.63
CA GLU A 98 3.56 4.90 1.23
C GLU A 98 3.20 6.21 0.50
N GLN A 99 3.19 6.18 -0.83
CA GLN A 99 2.78 7.33 -1.64
C GLN A 99 1.33 7.72 -1.35
N THR A 100 0.41 6.74 -1.34
CA THR A 100 -1.00 6.98 -1.04
C THR A 100 -1.18 7.55 0.37
N ARG A 101 -0.46 7.01 1.36
CA ARG A 101 -0.47 7.54 2.73
C ARG A 101 -0.02 9.00 2.75
N SER A 102 1.13 9.31 2.14
CA SER A 102 1.70 10.65 2.12
C SER A 102 0.76 11.67 1.45
N ASP A 103 0.15 11.28 0.33
CA ASP A 103 -0.80 12.12 -0.39
C ASP A 103 -2.06 12.44 0.44
N LEU A 104 -2.57 11.43 1.16
CA LEU A 104 -3.72 11.62 2.05
C LEU A 104 -3.38 12.52 3.24
N GLU A 105 -2.22 12.32 3.87
CA GLU A 105 -1.74 13.16 4.97
C GLU A 105 -1.57 14.62 4.53
N LEU A 106 -1.01 14.85 3.33
CA LEU A 106 -0.87 16.18 2.75
C LEU A 106 -2.23 16.84 2.53
N LYS A 107 -3.15 16.16 1.85
CA LYS A 107 -4.50 16.66 1.58
C LYS A 107 -5.26 16.96 2.87
N TYR A 108 -5.16 16.09 3.86
CA TYR A 108 -5.82 16.28 5.16
C TYR A 108 -5.25 17.50 5.89
N ARG A 109 -3.92 17.67 5.91
CA ARG A 109 -3.26 18.83 6.52
C ARG A 109 -3.66 20.14 5.83
N GLU A 110 -3.72 20.15 4.50
CA GLU A 110 -4.16 21.32 3.73
C GLU A 110 -5.63 21.67 4.00
N GLN A 111 -6.51 20.65 4.04
CA GLN A 111 -7.91 20.84 4.36
C GLN A 111 -8.12 21.40 5.76
N LEU A 112 -7.39 20.88 6.77
CA LEU A 112 -7.43 21.40 8.13
C LEU A 112 -6.97 22.86 8.19
N LYS A 113 -5.89 23.20 7.49
CA LYS A 113 -5.40 24.58 7.41
C LYS A 113 -6.45 25.50 6.78
N LEU A 114 -7.06 25.07 5.68
CA LEU A 114 -8.09 25.84 4.98
C LEU A 114 -9.31 26.09 5.89
N GLU A 115 -9.86 25.05 6.50
CA GLU A 115 -11.00 25.18 7.41
C GLU A 115 -10.65 26.02 8.65
N GLY A 116 -9.43 25.89 9.17
CA GLY A 116 -8.92 26.74 10.26
C GLY A 116 -8.87 28.22 9.89
N THR A 117 -8.34 28.55 8.71
CA THR A 117 -8.32 29.94 8.21
C THR A 117 -9.72 30.48 7.96
N LYS A 118 -10.61 29.68 7.36
CA LYS A 118 -12.01 30.03 7.10
C LYS A 118 -12.79 30.29 8.39
N MET A 119 -12.59 29.47 9.41
CA MET A 119 -13.24 29.66 10.72
C MET A 119 -12.74 30.94 11.40
N THR A 120 -11.43 31.21 11.32
CA THR A 120 -10.83 32.43 11.88
C THR A 120 -11.33 33.68 11.16
N GLU A 121 -11.44 33.62 9.82
CA GLU A 121 -11.99 34.72 9.01
C GLU A 121 -13.45 34.98 9.34
N LYS A 122 -14.27 33.92 9.41
CA LYS A 122 -15.68 34.00 9.78
C LYS A 122 -15.84 34.64 11.16
N HIS A 123 -15.10 34.16 12.15
CA HIS A 123 -15.15 34.70 13.50
C HIS A 123 -14.72 36.17 13.55
N ARG A 124 -13.66 36.55 12.81
CA ARG A 124 -13.22 37.94 12.70
C ARG A 124 -14.33 38.84 12.13
N ARG A 125 -15.03 38.38 11.10
CA ARG A 125 -16.16 39.09 10.49
C ARG A 125 -17.31 39.25 11.46
N GLU A 126 -17.72 38.16 12.12
CA GLU A 126 -18.80 38.17 13.12
C GLU A 126 -18.48 39.15 14.27
N LEU A 127 -17.25 39.13 14.80
CA LEU A 127 -16.82 40.10 15.81
C LEU A 127 -16.86 41.54 15.30
N SER A 128 -16.43 41.78 14.06
CA SER A 128 -16.48 43.13 13.48
C SER A 128 -17.90 43.63 13.31
N ASP A 129 -18.83 42.76 12.91
CA ASP A 129 -20.23 43.11 12.74
C ASP A 129 -20.91 43.30 14.08
N SER A 130 -20.53 42.52 15.10
CA SER A 130 -21.06 42.72 16.45
C SER A 130 -20.62 44.01 17.10
N LYS A 131 -19.38 44.45 16.85
CA LYS A 131 -18.89 45.76 17.35
C LYS A 131 -19.62 46.96 16.76
N LYS A 132 -20.36 46.81 15.65
CA LYS A 132 -21.12 47.89 15.00
C LYS A 132 -22.54 48.05 15.56
N LYS A 133 -23.00 47.15 16.42
CA LYS A 133 -24.36 47.10 16.96
C LYS A 133 -24.41 47.44 18.44
N GLN A 134 -25.62 47.71 18.94
CA GLN A 134 -25.90 47.78 20.37
C GLN A 134 -26.55 46.48 20.83
N TRP A 135 -26.22 46.03 22.04
CA TRP A 135 -26.61 44.72 22.53
C TRP A 135 -27.38 44.83 23.85
N CYS A 136 -28.43 44.02 23.97
CA CYS A 136 -29.26 43.97 25.15
C CYS A 136 -28.44 43.43 26.32
N CYS A 137 -28.31 44.19 27.41
CA CYS A 137 -27.52 43.76 28.56
C CYS A 137 -28.15 42.60 29.36
N GLN A 138 -29.37 42.19 29.01
CA GLN A 138 -30.08 41.08 29.66
C GLN A 138 -30.02 39.77 28.88
N CYS A 139 -30.03 39.82 27.54
CA CYS A 139 -30.19 38.61 26.70
C CYS A 139 -29.33 38.61 25.43
N GLU A 140 -28.45 39.60 25.26
CA GLU A 140 -27.49 39.68 24.13
C GLU A 140 -28.11 39.78 22.73
N ASN A 141 -29.44 39.90 22.62
CA ASN A 141 -30.10 40.27 21.36
C ASN A 141 -29.81 41.73 21.00
N GLU A 142 -29.96 42.07 19.71
CA GLU A 142 -29.77 43.44 19.23
C GLU A 142 -30.72 44.40 19.97
N ALA A 143 -30.16 45.44 20.58
CA ALA A 143 -30.91 46.38 21.39
C ALA A 143 -31.53 47.47 20.52
N ILE A 144 -32.78 47.81 20.82
CA ILE A 144 -33.54 48.88 20.15
C ILE A 144 -33.90 50.02 21.10
N TYR A 145 -33.78 49.82 22.42
CA TYR A 145 -34.04 50.83 23.45
C TYR A 145 -32.76 51.18 24.22
N HIS A 146 -32.40 52.45 24.24
CA HIS A 146 -31.27 52.95 25.02
C HIS A 146 -31.71 53.42 26.42
N CYS A 147 -30.97 53.04 27.47
CA CYS A 147 -31.17 53.57 28.82
C CYS A 147 -30.12 54.62 29.19
N CYS A 148 -28.85 54.23 29.24
CA CYS A 148 -27.70 55.10 29.48
C CYS A 148 -26.42 54.49 28.91
N TRP A 149 -25.25 55.15 29.10
CA TRP A 149 -23.96 54.65 28.61
C TRP A 149 -23.74 53.18 28.95
N ASN A 150 -23.44 52.38 27.92
CA ASN A 150 -23.21 50.94 28.03
C ASN A 150 -24.39 50.14 28.63
N THR A 151 -25.63 50.61 28.51
CA THR A 151 -26.83 49.87 28.92
C THR A 151 -28.00 50.12 27.95
N ALA A 152 -28.33 49.10 27.17
CA ALA A 152 -29.42 49.08 26.21
C ALA A 152 -30.22 47.76 26.31
N TYR A 153 -31.44 47.75 25.78
CA TYR A 153 -32.37 46.62 25.87
C TYR A 153 -33.05 46.35 24.52
N CYS A 154 -33.39 45.08 24.26
CA CYS A 154 -34.22 44.70 23.10
C CYS A 154 -35.73 44.83 23.38
N SER A 155 -36.15 44.81 24.65
CA SER A 155 -37.55 44.91 25.06
C SER A 155 -37.71 45.54 26.44
N VAL A 156 -38.92 46.03 26.74
CA VAL A 156 -39.29 46.54 28.07
C VAL A 156 -39.22 45.43 29.13
N GLU A 157 -39.56 44.20 28.75
CA GLU A 157 -39.44 43.02 29.61
C GLU A 157 -37.98 42.78 30.05
N CYS A 158 -37.04 42.82 29.09
CA CYS A 158 -35.61 42.73 29.40
C CYS A 158 -35.14 43.87 30.32
N GLN A 159 -35.66 45.07 30.13
CA GLN A 159 -35.37 46.21 31.00
C GLN A 159 -35.88 45.96 32.43
N GLN A 160 -37.13 45.53 32.59
CA GLN A 160 -37.73 45.28 33.90
C GLN A 160 -37.01 44.16 34.66
N ASN A 161 -36.62 43.08 33.96
CA ASN A 161 -35.88 41.98 34.55
C ASN A 161 -34.49 42.42 35.05
N HIS A 162 -33.77 43.21 34.25
CA HIS A 162 -32.46 43.73 34.64
C HIS A 162 -32.54 44.90 35.66
N TRP A 163 -33.71 45.55 35.79
CA TRP A 163 -33.86 46.83 36.49
C TRP A 163 -33.40 46.79 37.94
N GLN A 164 -33.66 45.69 38.66
CA GLN A 164 -33.28 45.55 40.07
C GLN A 164 -31.76 45.69 40.29
N ASN A 165 -30.97 45.29 39.29
CA ASN A 165 -29.51 45.40 39.27
C ASN A 165 -29.10 46.78 38.75
N HIS A 166 -29.67 47.22 37.63
CA HIS A 166 -29.29 48.46 36.96
C HIS A 166 -29.64 49.75 37.73
N ARG A 167 -30.76 49.78 38.47
CA ARG A 167 -31.29 51.01 39.10
C ARG A 167 -30.31 51.74 40.01
N ARG A 168 -29.36 51.01 40.62
CA ARG A 168 -28.34 51.57 41.54
C ARG A 168 -27.22 52.29 40.81
N THR A 169 -26.97 51.92 39.54
CA THR A 169 -25.86 52.42 38.72
C THR A 169 -26.33 53.19 37.48
N CYS A 170 -27.65 53.31 37.30
CA CYS A 170 -28.25 54.04 36.19
C CYS A 170 -27.79 55.50 36.17
N ARG A 171 -27.27 55.93 35.02
CA ARG A 171 -26.77 57.31 34.81
C ARG A 171 -27.81 58.24 34.17
N ARG A 172 -29.01 57.75 33.90
CA ARG A 172 -30.09 58.55 33.32
C ARG A 172 -30.61 59.51 34.38
N LYS A 173 -30.38 60.82 34.18
CA LYS A 173 -30.94 61.87 35.07
C LYS A 173 -32.46 61.76 35.06
N LYS A 174 -33.08 61.76 36.24
CA LYS A 174 -34.53 61.99 36.37
C LYS A 174 -34.79 63.41 35.87
N VAL A 175 -35.34 63.54 34.66
CA VAL A 175 -35.92 64.80 34.23
C VAL A 175 -37.17 64.96 35.08
N ASN A 176 -37.11 65.85 36.08
CA ASN A 176 -38.22 66.09 36.98
C ASN A 176 -39.27 66.91 36.21
N THR A 177 -40.11 66.25 35.42
CA THR A 177 -41.27 66.88 34.76
C THR A 177 -42.42 67.02 35.76
N HIS A 178 -42.15 67.71 36.87
CA HIS A 178 -43.16 68.29 37.77
C HIS A 178 -42.94 69.80 37.78
N GLY A 179 -43.41 70.49 36.74
CA GLY A 179 -43.31 71.95 36.71
C GLY A 179 -43.64 72.69 35.42
N ILE A 180 -44.26 72.08 34.40
CA ILE A 180 -44.80 72.85 33.26
C ILE A 180 -46.18 72.31 32.93
N ILE A 181 -47.21 73.04 33.36
CA ILE A 181 -48.53 73.02 32.76
C ILE A 181 -48.46 73.95 31.55
N PRO A 182 -48.64 73.49 30.31
CA PRO A 182 -48.97 74.36 29.20
C PRO A 182 -50.49 74.32 28.96
N GLY A 183 -51.16 75.41 29.33
CA GLY A 183 -52.40 75.87 28.71
C GLY A 183 -53.62 74.95 28.81
N GLN A 184 -54.41 75.14 29.87
CA GLN A 184 -55.85 75.36 29.82
C GLN A 184 -56.25 76.21 31.01
#